data_AF-A0A1E4NDA0-F1
#
_entry.id   AF-A0A1E4NDA0-F1
#
_cell.length_a   1.000
_cell.length_b   1.000
_cell.length_c   1.000
_cell.angle_alpha   90.00
_cell.angle_beta   90.00
_cell.angle_gamma   90.00
#
_symmetry.space_group_name_H-M   'P 1'
#
loop_
_entity.id
_entity.type
_entity.pdbx_description
1 polymer ?
#
loop_
_entity_poly.entity_id
_entity_poly.type
_entity_poly.pdbx_seq_one_letter_code
_entity_poly.pdbx_strand_id
1 'polypeptide(L)'
;MNPERLQWEVFPVDKKGKQCGSSVYVAAESQERALACGKYWRRMLSLKPAKTVVARRYHPERDPYMVARGFVKLTPNVQAHLPAESSEAACSRSGGAQG
;
A
#
# COMPACT_ATOMS: atom_id res chain seq x y z
N MET A 1 -7.37 -1.36 17.70
CA MET A 1 -6.12 -1.60 16.94
C MET A 1 -6.17 -0.68 15.73
N ASN A 2 -5.21 0.25 15.57
CA ASN A 2 -5.24 1.21 14.46
C ASN A 2 -4.83 0.53 13.15
N PRO A 3 -5.76 0.30 12.21
CA PRO A 3 -5.53 -0.50 11.01
C PRO A 3 -4.55 0.16 10.04
N GLU A 4 -4.47 1.50 10.09
CA GLU A 4 -3.53 2.31 9.31
C GLU A 4 -2.05 2.04 9.65
N ARG A 5 -1.77 1.34 10.77
CA ARG A 5 -0.41 0.93 11.13
C ARG A 5 -0.02 -0.43 10.57
N LEU A 6 -0.95 -1.17 9.97
CA LEU A 6 -0.67 -2.47 9.36
C LEU A 6 0.06 -2.27 8.03
N GLN A 7 1.33 -2.68 8.01
CA GLN A 7 2.24 -2.40 6.90
C GLN A 7 2.56 -3.65 6.08
N TRP A 8 2.36 -4.83 6.67
CA TRP A 8 2.76 -6.10 6.09
C TRP A 8 1.65 -7.13 6.14
N GLU A 9 1.45 -7.80 5.02
CA GLU A 9 0.68 -9.03 4.92
C GLU A 9 1.66 -10.19 4.93
N VAL A 10 1.48 -11.11 5.87
CA VAL A 10 2.39 -12.22 6.12
C VAL A 10 1.62 -13.52 5.98
N PHE A 11 2.08 -14.42 5.11
CA PHE A 11 1.36 -15.64 4.80
C PHE A 11 2.29 -16.84 4.58
N PRO A 12 1.82 -18.05 4.91
CA PRO A 12 2.61 -19.26 4.78
C PRO A 12 2.57 -19.78 3.34
N VAL A 13 3.71 -20.20 2.83
CA VAL A 13 3.81 -20.81 1.49
C VAL A 13 4.36 -22.23 1.56
N ASP A 14 3.92 -23.08 0.64
CA ASP A 14 4.37 -24.46 0.49
C ASP A 14 5.72 -24.56 -0.25
N LYS A 15 6.16 -25.80 -0.56
CA LYS A 15 7.41 -26.03 -1.33
C LYS A 15 7.38 -25.43 -2.74
N LYS A 16 6.20 -25.23 -3.32
CA LYS A 16 6.00 -24.70 -4.68
C LYS A 16 5.84 -23.17 -4.67
N GLY A 17 5.94 -22.54 -3.50
CA GLY A 17 5.73 -21.10 -3.33
C GLY A 17 4.26 -20.70 -3.34
N LYS A 18 3.31 -21.66 -3.28
CA LYS A 18 1.88 -21.37 -3.24
C LYS A 18 1.45 -21.08 -1.80
N GLN A 19 0.62 -20.06 -1.61
CA GLN A 19 -0.01 -19.79 -0.31
C GLN A 19 -0.84 -20.99 0.14
N CYS A 20 -0.58 -21.46 1.37
CA CYS A 20 -1.15 -22.69 1.91
C CYS A 20 -1.89 -22.50 3.23
N GLY A 21 -2.20 -21.25 3.59
CA GLY A 21 -2.94 -20.89 4.80
C GLY A 21 -3.31 -19.42 4.83
N SER A 22 -4.02 -19.02 5.89
CA SER A 22 -4.49 -17.65 6.07
C SER A 22 -3.35 -16.64 6.16
N SER A 23 -3.60 -15.43 5.68
CA SER A 23 -2.71 -14.28 5.90
C SER A 23 -2.90 -13.71 7.31
N VAL A 24 -1.83 -13.15 7.88
CA VAL A 24 -1.88 -12.29 9.06
C VAL A 24 -1.30 -10.93 8.73
N TYR A 25 -1.90 -9.88 9.29
CA TYR A 25 -1.49 -8.50 9.02
C TYR A 25 -0.73 -7.95 10.21
N VAL A 26 0.47 -7.43 9.96
CA VAL A 26 1.44 -7.05 10.98
C VAL A 26 1.84 -5.59 10.83
N ALA A 27 1.83 -4.87 11.94
CA ALA A 27 2.49 -3.56 12.06
C ALA A 27 3.98 -3.81 12.37
N ALA A 28 4.86 -3.48 11.44
CA ALA A 28 6.30 -3.69 11.60
C ALA A 28 7.09 -2.70 10.75
N GLU A 29 8.12 -2.10 11.35
CA GLU A 29 8.95 -1.07 10.73
C GLU A 29 9.71 -1.56 9.49
N SER A 30 10.06 -2.85 9.43
CA SER A 30 10.79 -3.45 8.31
C SER A 30 10.21 -4.81 7.90
N GLN A 31 10.53 -5.23 6.67
CA GLN A 31 10.14 -6.54 6.13
C GLN A 31 10.73 -7.69 6.97
N GLU A 32 11.95 -7.53 7.45
CA GLU A 32 12.65 -8.54 8.26
C GLU A 32 11.93 -8.76 9.60
N ARG A 33 11.48 -7.68 10.25
CA ARG A 33 10.66 -7.78 11.47
C ARG A 33 9.33 -8.46 11.19
N ALA A 34 8.66 -8.13 10.09
CA ALA A 34 7.43 -8.81 9.67
C ALA A 34 7.63 -10.31 9.42
N LEU A 35 8.73 -10.69 8.76
CA LEU A 35 9.12 -12.09 8.54
C LEU A 35 9.42 -12.81 9.86
N ALA A 36 10.09 -12.16 10.81
CA ALA A 36 10.35 -12.73 12.13
C ALA A 36 9.04 -13.03 12.88
N CYS A 37 8.09 -12.09 12.88
CA CYS A 37 6.75 -12.29 13.41
C CYS A 37 6.04 -13.46 12.72
N GLY A 38 6.11 -13.53 11.39
CA GLY A 38 5.56 -14.62 10.59
C GLY A 38 6.13 -16.00 10.91
N LYS A 39 7.46 -16.09 11.08
CA LYS A 39 8.16 -17.33 11.48
C LYS A 39 7.72 -17.79 12.87
N TYR A 40 7.58 -16.85 13.81
CA TYR A 40 7.07 -17.16 15.15
C TYR A 40 5.62 -17.65 15.11
N TRP A 41 4.74 -16.92 14.41
CA TRP A 41 3.34 -17.28 14.20
C TRP A 41 3.19 -18.68 13.58
N ARG A 42 3.95 -18.99 12.54
CA ARG A 42 3.99 -20.32 11.91
C ARG A 42 4.37 -21.42 12.90
N ARG A 43 5.34 -21.18 13.79
CA ARG A 43 5.72 -22.15 14.85
C ARG A 43 4.58 -22.33 15.85
N MET A 44 3.99 -21.24 16.34
CA MET A 44 2.89 -21.29 17.31
C MET A 44 1.69 -22.09 16.79
N LEU A 45 1.32 -21.90 15.52
CA LEU A 45 0.19 -22.62 14.92
C LEU A 45 0.56 -23.99 14.32
N SER A 46 1.82 -24.44 14.47
CA SER A 46 2.29 -25.73 13.94
C SER A 46 1.87 -25.95 12.48
N LEU A 47 2.04 -24.94 11.63
CA LEU A 47 1.65 -24.99 10.21
C LEU A 47 2.59 -25.94 9.44
N LYS A 48 2.35 -27.25 9.57
CA LYS A 48 3.12 -28.35 8.96
C LYS A 48 3.23 -28.29 7.43
N PRO A 49 2.16 -27.98 6.66
CA PRO A 49 2.27 -27.93 5.19
C PRO A 49 3.10 -26.74 4.70
N ALA A 50 3.13 -25.66 5.46
CA ALA A 50 3.96 -24.51 5.15
C ALA A 50 5.44 -24.91 5.19
N LYS A 51 6.27 -24.33 4.33
CA LYS A 51 7.73 -24.48 4.38
C LYS A 51 8.43 -23.19 4.71
N THR A 52 7.91 -22.09 4.20
CA THR A 52 8.40 -20.76 4.49
C THR A 52 7.23 -19.82 4.74
N VAL A 53 7.56 -18.59 5.12
CA VAL A 53 6.61 -17.50 5.29
C VAL A 53 7.12 -16.35 4.43
N VAL A 54 6.19 -15.70 3.75
CA VAL A 54 6.46 -14.52 2.91
C VAL A 54 5.81 -13.31 3.58
N ALA A 55 6.45 -12.16 3.47
CA ALA A 55 5.91 -10.88 3.89
C ALA A 55 5.86 -9.94 2.67
N ARG A 56 4.68 -9.40 2.38
CA ARG A 56 4.42 -8.44 1.31
C ARG A 56 3.91 -7.13 1.92
N ARG A 57 4.18 -6.00 1.26
CA ARG A 57 3.59 -4.72 1.66
C ARG A 57 2.07 -4.82 1.62
N TYR A 58 1.43 -4.40 2.71
CA TYR A 58 -0.02 -4.37 2.82
C TYR A 58 -0.54 -2.97 2.52
N HIS A 59 -1.65 -2.94 1.79
CA HIS A 59 -2.33 -1.76 1.29
C HIS A 59 -3.78 -1.82 1.77
N PRO A 60 -4.06 -1.44 3.03
CA PRO A 60 -5.37 -1.61 3.64
C PRO A 60 -6.46 -0.78 2.92
N GLU A 61 -6.07 0.26 2.18
CA GLU A 61 -6.94 1.05 1.30
C GLU A 61 -7.50 0.26 0.11
N ARG A 62 -6.90 -0.89 -0.22
CA ARG A 62 -7.34 -1.78 -1.31
C ARG A 62 -8.14 -2.97 -0.82
N ASP A 63 -8.27 -3.16 0.49
CA ASP A 63 -9.04 -4.25 1.08
C ASP A 63 -10.51 -3.81 1.29
N PRO A 64 -11.49 -4.41 0.57
CA PRO A 64 -12.90 -4.06 0.69
C PRO A 64 -13.45 -4.20 2.12
N TYR A 65 -12.96 -5.17 2.89
CA TYR A 65 -13.40 -5.38 4.26
C TYR A 65 -12.94 -4.23 5.17
N MET A 66 -11.69 -3.79 5.00
CA MET A 66 -11.11 -2.68 5.77
C MET A 66 -11.79 -1.36 5.44
N VAL A 67 -12.08 -1.13 4.16
CA VAL A 67 -12.81 0.05 3.69
C VAL A 67 -14.25 0.05 4.22
N ALA A 68 -15.00 -1.04 4.05
CA ALA A 68 -16.40 -1.13 4.44
C ALA A 68 -16.62 -0.95 5.95
N ARG A 69 -15.63 -1.33 6.77
CA ARG A 69 -15.67 -1.16 8.22
C ARG A 69 -15.19 0.23 8.71
N GLY A 70 -14.79 1.12 7.80
CA GLY A 70 -14.28 2.45 8.15
C GLY A 70 -12.92 2.41 8.85
N PHE A 71 -12.18 1.31 8.73
CA PHE A 71 -10.88 1.10 9.36
C PHE A 71 -9.75 1.84 8.64
N VAL A 72 -9.99 2.26 7.40
CA VAL A 72 -9.12 3.13 6.63
C VAL A 72 -9.97 4.26 6.10
N LYS A 73 -9.52 5.49 6.30
CA LYS A 73 -10.14 6.64 5.65
C LYS A 73 -9.57 6.71 4.23
N LEU A 74 -10.34 6.27 3.24
CA LEU A 74 -10.00 6.55 1.85
C LEU A 74 -9.95 8.06 1.71
N THR A 75 -8.75 8.63 1.52
CA THR A 75 -8.67 10.01 1.04
C THR A 75 -9.27 10.02 -0.35
N PRO A 76 -10.39 10.72 -0.60
CA PRO A 76 -10.93 10.82 -1.94
C PRO A 76 -9.81 11.40 -2.81
N ASN A 77 -9.59 10.77 -3.95
CA ASN A 77 -8.58 11.17 -4.89
C ASN A 77 -8.97 12.55 -5.45
N VAL A 78 -8.51 13.64 -4.82
CA VAL A 78 -8.65 15.03 -5.33
C VAL A 78 -7.62 15.22 -6.45
N GLN A 79 -7.70 14.40 -7.48
CA GLN A 79 -6.93 14.52 -8.72
C GLN A 79 -7.78 14.09 -9.93
N ALA A 80 -9.02 14.56 -9.99
CA ALA A 80 -9.78 14.56 -11.23
C ALA A 80 -10.50 15.91 -11.32
N HIS A 81 -10.24 16.62 -12.41
CA HIS A 81 -10.80 17.93 -12.79
C HIS A 81 -10.07 19.20 -12.32
N LEU A 82 -8.82 19.39 -12.81
CA LEU A 82 -8.42 20.73 -13.25
C LEU A 82 -8.92 20.86 -14.69
N PRO A 83 -9.83 21.81 -15.01
CA PRO A 83 -10.21 22.03 -16.40
C PRO A 83 -9.01 22.58 -17.17
N ALA A 84 -8.80 22.01 -18.35
CA ALA A 84 -7.89 22.53 -19.34
C ALA A 84 -8.40 23.88 -19.88
N GLU A 85 -7.44 24.73 -20.20
CA GLU A 85 -7.49 25.92 -21.06
C GLU A 85 -8.22 27.18 -20.55
N SER A 86 -7.44 28.25 -20.44
CA SER A 86 -7.77 29.49 -21.16
C SER A 86 -6.46 30.15 -21.59
N SER A 87 -6.10 29.89 -22.84
CA SER A 87 -5.15 30.66 -23.64
C SER A 87 -5.75 32.03 -23.90
N GLU A 88 -5.12 33.12 -23.48
CA GLU A 88 -5.26 34.43 -24.14
C GLU A 88 -3.93 35.21 -24.10
N ALA A 89 -3.30 35.22 -25.27
CA ALA A 89 -2.52 36.29 -25.91
C ALA A 89 -1.91 37.43 -25.06
N ALA A 90 -0.58 37.57 -25.18
CA ALA A 90 0.04 38.89 -25.33
C ALA A 90 1.27 38.79 -26.24
N CYS A 91 1.04 38.74 -27.55
CA CYS A 91 1.96 39.37 -28.49
C CYS A 91 2.01 40.86 -28.17
N SER A 92 3.18 41.41 -27.89
CA SER A 92 3.46 42.81 -28.22
C SER A 92 4.94 42.97 -28.52
N ARG A 93 5.17 43.22 -29.80
CA ARG A 93 6.42 43.57 -30.44
C ARG A 93 6.40 45.09 -30.65
N SER A 94 7.36 45.80 -30.09
CA SER A 94 7.78 47.16 -30.49
C SER A 94 9.06 47.46 -29.69
N GLY A 95 10.21 47.86 -30.22
CA GLY A 95 10.50 48.54 -31.47
C GLY A 95 10.95 49.97 -31.19
N GLY A 96 12.25 50.17 -30.91
CA GLY A 96 13.05 51.32 -31.37
C GLY A 96 12.98 52.70 -30.71
N ALA A 97 14.19 53.26 -30.52
CA ALA A 97 14.62 54.67 -30.69
C ALA A 97 14.66 55.66 -29.50
N GLN A 98 15.91 56.02 -29.16
CA GLN A 98 16.51 57.34 -28.91
C GLN A 98 16.03 58.26 -27.78
N GLY A 99 17.04 58.79 -27.08
CA GLY A 99 17.03 59.90 -26.13
C GLY A 99 18.42 60.08 -25.55
#